data_AF-A0A7C5UZY8-F1
#
_entry.id   AF-A0A7C5UZY8-F1
#
_cell.length_a   1.000
_cell.length_b   1.000
_cell.length_c   1.000
_cell.angle_alpha   90.00
_cell.angle_beta   90.00
_cell.angle_gamma   90.00
#
_symmetry.space_group_name_H-M   'P 1'
#
loop_
_entity.id
_entity.type
_entity.pdbx_description
1 polymer ?
#
loop_
_entity_poly.entity_id
_entity_poly.type
_entity_poly.pdbx_seq_one_letter_code
_entity_poly.pdbx_strand_id
1 'polypeptide(L)' 'MRSDPRTAPSASGFQLRSDAFKEGETIPAQFTCEGADISPPLEWANVPNGTRSFALIM' A
#
# COMPACT_ATOMS: atom_id res chain seq x y z
N MET A 1 27.28 -1.19 26.41
CA MET A 1 26.27 -1.70 25.47
C MET A 1 25.78 -0.50 24.66
N ARG A 2 26.28 -0.33 23.44
CA ARG A 2 25.85 0.75 22.54
C ARG A 2 24.51 0.33 21.94
N SER A 3 23.47 1.10 22.17
CA SER A 3 22.17 0.93 21.53
C SER A 3 22.37 1.06 20.02
N ASP A 4 22.32 -0.07 19.34
CA ASP A 4 22.34 -0.14 17.88
C ASP A 4 21.02 0.46 17.39
N PRO A 5 21.01 1.54 16.60
CA PRO A 5 19.80 2.23 16.19
C PRO A 5 19.10 1.46 15.06
N ARG A 6 19.07 0.12 15.13
CA ARG A 6 18.48 -0.79 14.13
C ARG A 6 17.08 -0.30 13.80
N THR A 7 17.06 0.51 12.75
CA THR A 7 16.05 0.77 11.76
C THR A 7 14.67 0.34 12.21
N ALA A 8 14.02 1.20 12.99
CA ALA A 8 12.58 1.34 12.80
C ALA A 8 12.40 1.81 11.35
N PRO A 9 11.53 1.19 10.54
CA PRO A 9 11.29 1.68 9.19
C PRO A 9 10.78 3.12 9.32
N SER A 10 11.60 4.08 8.88
CA SER A 10 11.18 5.47 8.80
C SER A 10 9.91 5.50 7.95
N ALA A 11 8.83 6.06 8.51
CA ALA A 11 7.54 6.26 7.85
C ALA A 11 7.62 7.31 6.72
N SER A 12 8.74 7.37 5.99
CA SER A 12 9.12 8.39 5.02
C SER A 12 9.09 7.88 3.59
N GLY A 13 8.78 6.59 3.38
CA GLY A 13 8.56 6.03 2.04
C GLY A 13 7.18 6.37 1.51
N PHE A 14 7.12 6.70 0.22
CA PHE A 14 5.88 6.66 -0.56
C PHE A 14 5.22 5.28 -0.43
N GLN A 15 3.92 5.26 -0.17
CA GLN A 15 3.18 4.05 0.18
C GLN A 15 1.89 3.94 -0.62
N LEU A 16 1.55 2.71 -0.97
CA LEU A 16 0.25 2.31 -1.50
C LEU A 16 -0.35 1.28 -0.54
N ARG A 17 -1.59 1.50 -0.11
CA ARG A 17 -2.28 0.66 0.89
C ARG A 17 -3.72 0.38 0.46
N SER A 18 -4.35 -0.60 1.09
CA SER A 18 -5.79 -0.83 1.03
C SER A 18 -6.33 -1.06 2.43
N ASP A 19 -7.50 -0.50 2.74
CA ASP A 19 -8.22 -0.86 3.97
C ASP A 19 -8.91 -2.23 3.86
N ALA A 20 -8.99 -2.80 2.66
CA ALA A 20 -9.59 -4.10 2.43
C ALA A 20 -8.69 -5.28 2.80
N PHE A 21 -7.36 -5.12 2.73
CA PHE A 21 -6.39 -6.17 3.02
C PHE A 21 -5.00 -5.57 3.26
N LYS A 22 -4.15 -6.32 3.98
CA LYS A 22 -2.76 -5.94 4.21
C LYS A 22 -1.87 -6.50 3.10
N GLU A 23 -0.68 -5.92 2.95
CA GLU A 23 0.35 -6.44 2.05
C GLU A 23 0.65 -7.92 2.36
N GLY A 24 0.65 -8.76 1.31
CA GLY A 24 0.90 -10.19 1.40
C GLY A 24 -0.30 -11.05 1.84
N GLU A 25 -1.39 -10.44 2.27
CA GLU A 25 -2.61 -11.15 2.65
C GLU A 25 -3.51 -11.45 1.45
N THR A 26 -4.48 -12.36 1.64
CA THR A 26 -5.46 -12.70 0.62
C THR A 26 -6.39 -11.52 0.31
N ILE A 27 -6.64 -11.28 -0.97
CA ILE A 27 -7.60 -10.28 -1.45
C ILE A 27 -9.03 -10.82 -1.20
N PRO A 28 -9.93 -10.05 -0.56
CA PRO A 28 -11.32 -10.46 -0.35
C PRO A 28 -12.04 -10.77 -1.67
N ALA A 29 -12.85 -11.83 -1.70
CA ALA A 29 -13.50 -12.35 -2.91
C ALA A 29 -14.32 -11.31 -3.69
N GLN A 30 -14.91 -10.31 -3.02
CA GLN A 30 -15.64 -9.24 -3.69
C GLN A 30 -14.79 -8.43 -4.69
N PHE A 31 -13.46 -8.43 -4.54
CA PHE A 31 -12.51 -7.75 -5.43
C PHE A 31 -11.80 -8.70 -6.41
N THR A 32 -12.27 -9.95 -6.52
CA THR A 32 -11.76 -10.95 -7.47
C THR A 32 -12.85 -11.32 -8.47
N CYS A 33 -12.48 -12.08 -9.49
CA CYS A 33 -13.43 -12.62 -10.49
C CYS A 33 -14.42 -13.65 -9.91
N GLU A 34 -14.19 -14.15 -8.70
CA GLU A 34 -15.11 -15.05 -8.00
C GLU A 34 -16.25 -14.28 -7.29
N GLY A 35 -16.08 -12.97 -7.07
CA GLY A 35 -17.07 -12.10 -6.47
C GLY A 35 -17.59 -11.06 -7.44
N ALA A 36 -17.59 -9.79 -7.00
CA ALA A 36 -18.17 -8.69 -7.77
C ALA A 36 -17.20 -8.12 -8.82
N ASP A 37 -15.94 -8.56 -8.83
CA ASP A 37 -14.89 -8.10 -9.75
C ASP A 37 -14.73 -6.57 -9.79
N ILE A 38 -14.94 -5.93 -8.64
CA ILE A 38 -14.74 -4.49 -8.46
C ILE A 38 -13.32 -4.22 -7.96
N SER A 39 -12.74 -3.08 -8.32
CA SER A 39 -11.41 -2.72 -7.84
C SER A 39 -11.39 -2.51 -6.31
N PRO A 40 -10.34 -2.96 -5.60
CA PRO A 40 -10.20 -2.68 -4.18
C PRO A 40 -9.99 -1.19 -3.91
N PRO A 41 -10.37 -0.68 -2.73
CA PRO A 41 -10.03 0.67 -2.33
C PRO A 41 -8.51 0.79 -2.19
N LEU A 42 -7.91 1.78 -2.82
CA LEU A 42 -6.47 2.02 -2.76
C LEU A 42 -6.18 3.44 -2.27
N GLU A 43 -5.25 3.56 -1.33
CA GLU A 43 -4.81 4.83 -0.76
C GLU A 43 -3.31 5.05 -1.00
N TRP A 44 -2.98 6.22 -1.54
CA TRP A 44 -1.61 6.70 -1.68
C TRP A 44 -1.24 7.56 -0.48
N ALA A 45 -0.16 7.22 0.22
CA ALA A 45 0.34 7.98 1.36
C ALA A 45 1.78 8.43 1.13
N ASN A 46 2.18 9.54 1.77
CA ASN A 46 3.53 10.09 1.71
C ASN A 46 4.01 10.36 0.26
N VAL A 47 3.14 10.94 -0.56
CA VAL A 47 3.43 11.29 -1.95
C VAL A 47 4.59 12.30 -2.01
N PRO A 48 5.69 12.01 -2.76
CA PRO A 48 6.80 12.95 -2.89
C PRO A 48 6.38 14.29 -3.51
N ASN A 49 6.94 15.39 -3.01
CA ASN A 49 6.69 16.71 -3.57
C ASN A 49 7.10 16.76 -5.06
N GLY A 50 6.29 17.41 -5.89
CA GLY A 50 6.50 17.49 -7.33
C GLY A 50 5.98 16.27 -8.12
N THR A 51 5.29 15.32 -7.47
CA THR A 51 4.57 14.25 -8.18
C THR A 51 3.47 14.87 -9.05
N ARG A 52 3.52 14.62 -10.37
CA ARG A 52 2.57 15.19 -11.34
C ARG A 52 1.44 14.23 -11.71
N SER A 53 1.67 12.93 -11.59
CA SER A 53 0.74 11.89 -12.01
C SER A 53 1.09 10.56 -11.36
N PHE A 54 0.09 9.71 -11.21
CA PHE A 54 0.25 8.29 -10.86
C PHE A 54 -0.18 7.41 -12.03
N ALA A 55 0.40 6.23 -12.11
CA ALA A 55 -0.10 5.13 -12.92
C ALA A 55 -0.11 3.88 -12.03
N LEU A 56 -1.11 3.03 -12.20
CA LEU A 56 -1.28 1.78 -11.47
C LEU A 56 -1.26 0.63 -12.47
N ILE A 57 -0.43 -0.37 -12.18
CA ILE A 57 -0.36 -1.63 -12.93
C ILE A 57 -0.67 -2.73 -11.91
N MET A 58 -1.67 -3.54 -12.22
CA MET A 58 -2.14 -4.66 -11.40
C MET A 58 -1.77 -5.97 -12.07
#